data_AF-A0AAV7ZCG2-F1
#
_entry.id   AF-A0AAV7ZCG2-F1
#
_cell.length_a   1.000
_cell.length_b   1.000
_cell.length_c   1.000
_cell.angle_alpha   90.00
_cell.angle_beta   90.00
_cell.angle_gamma   90.00
#
_symmetry.space_group_name_H-M   'P 1'
#
loop_
_entity.id
_entity.type
_entity.pdbx_description
1 polymer ?
#
loop_
_entity_poly.entity_id
_entity_poly.type
_entity_poly.pdbx_seq_one_letter_code
_entity_poly.pdbx_strand_id
1 'polypeptide(L)'
;MFENWQSQIAELGTLSKKVNITKDGGIKKTIFQEGTGPKIIAPPTCKIEFHYEMRFTTGFVFDSTWNIKQPKVIRIGSQNQAELIPGLSLGIATMRDGEIAEFEFLPKYAFGEFGCYGRIPPNSTVRVVINVLSFDFRPFYSQKEIVTLDYESKLKKAKEFQYYAKNKFQLKQYRVARSMFNKALSYLKADEIEISNERLIEIQQMTEPKEEEKLEDQDEKENEKEIGKEEKKEEKEEEKEEKTEKVKEEKEKEKEKENEENEVKDEKKEEKENEEEKEKEEEKEEKEKEKEKEKVKEENKEINEEKKKQEQLQQIKEQEKALEQYQKKKKVWIDFLVELQFQVISCLDSVPHSAKGLKRIVSLCTEILNLFPNNVNALKQRGKTRMEINQLKEAQEDLSKAWRLSNGDESIKIIWEELRILIKREIRKFNDQKKIIKAVKNSKSKIVKKDEESDFYVGEYEF
;
A
#
# COMPACT_ATOMS: atom_id res chain seq x y z
N MET A 1 4.74 -8.17 51.29
CA MET A 1 3.39 -8.20 51.87
C MET A 1 2.45 -7.73 50.78
N PHE A 2 1.74 -8.63 50.12
CA PHE A 2 0.69 -8.22 49.18
C PHE A 2 -0.60 -8.14 49.99
N GLU A 3 -1.12 -6.92 50.08
CA GLU A 3 -2.39 -6.61 50.71
C GLU A 3 -3.47 -7.55 50.17
N ASN A 4 -4.29 -8.10 51.07
CA ASN A 4 -5.46 -8.87 50.69
C ASN A 4 -6.37 -7.93 49.89
N TRP A 5 -6.49 -8.14 48.57
CA TRP A 5 -7.30 -7.27 47.70
C TRP A 5 -8.77 -7.22 48.16
N GLN A 6 -9.25 -8.23 48.89
CA GLN A 6 -10.57 -8.20 49.55
C GLN A 6 -10.61 -7.17 50.69
N SER A 7 -9.52 -7.05 51.46
CA SER A 7 -9.34 -5.99 52.45
C SER A 7 -9.23 -4.63 51.75
N GLN A 8 -8.53 -4.55 50.61
CA GLN A 8 -8.46 -3.32 49.81
C GLN A 8 -9.85 -2.87 49.31
N ILE A 9 -10.69 -3.77 48.80
CA ILE A 9 -12.07 -3.44 48.38
C ILE A 9 -12.95 -3.09 49.59
N ALA A 10 -12.80 -3.80 50.71
CA ALA A 10 -13.51 -3.51 51.94
C ALA A 10 -13.17 -2.11 52.49
N GLU A 11 -11.92 -1.67 52.35
CA GLU A 11 -11.45 -0.33 52.71
C GLU A 11 -11.92 0.74 51.72
N LEU A 12 -11.95 0.45 50.42
CA LEU A 12 -12.33 1.40 49.37
C LEU A 12 -13.81 1.81 49.39
N GLY A 13 -14.69 0.94 49.89
CA GLY A 13 -16.13 1.20 49.91
C GLY A 13 -16.76 1.33 48.52
N THR A 14 -18.09 1.41 48.45
CA THR A 14 -18.79 1.61 47.17
C THR A 14 -18.77 3.08 46.77
N LEU A 15 -18.03 3.43 45.72
CA LEU A 15 -17.94 4.81 45.20
C LEU A 15 -19.20 5.24 44.44
N SER A 16 -19.89 4.32 43.77
CA SER A 16 -21.02 4.66 42.89
C SER A 16 -22.24 3.76 43.08
N LYS A 17 -23.42 4.33 42.79
CA LYS A 17 -24.69 3.59 42.76
C LYS A 17 -24.67 2.56 41.61
N LYS A 18 -25.33 1.42 41.80
CA LYS A 18 -25.46 0.36 40.79
C LYS A 18 -26.11 0.90 39.51
N VAL A 19 -25.43 0.77 38.37
CA VAL A 19 -25.86 1.26 37.05
C VAL A 19 -26.17 0.09 36.11
N ASN A 20 -27.26 0.18 35.35
CA ASN A 20 -27.58 -0.78 34.29
C ASN A 20 -26.73 -0.50 33.03
N ILE A 21 -26.03 -1.52 32.53
CA ILE A 21 -25.19 -1.43 31.32
C ILE A 21 -26.00 -1.78 30.06
N THR A 22 -26.84 -2.81 30.12
CA THR A 22 -27.70 -3.23 29.01
C THR A 22 -29.13 -2.69 29.19
N LYS A 23 -29.84 -2.47 28.07
CA LYS A 23 -31.23 -1.98 28.09
C LYS A 23 -32.19 -2.94 28.81
N ASP A 24 -31.92 -4.24 28.76
CA ASP A 24 -32.68 -5.28 29.44
C ASP A 24 -32.29 -5.45 30.93
N GLY A 25 -31.32 -4.67 31.43
CA GLY A 25 -30.84 -4.76 32.81
C GLY A 25 -30.08 -6.05 33.13
N GLY A 26 -29.73 -6.85 32.12
CA GLY A 26 -29.03 -8.11 32.27
C GLY A 26 -27.58 -8.01 32.71
N ILE A 27 -26.97 -6.82 32.58
CA ILE A 27 -25.65 -6.51 33.14
C ILE A 27 -25.77 -5.25 33.99
N LYS A 28 -25.35 -5.34 35.25
CA LYS A 28 -25.29 -4.19 36.17
C LYS A 28 -23.87 -4.00 36.67
N LYS A 29 -23.46 -2.76 36.86
CA LYS A 29 -22.11 -2.37 37.29
C LYS A 29 -22.15 -1.53 38.56
N THR A 30 -21.22 -1.81 39.47
CA THR A 30 -20.95 -1.01 40.67
C THR A 30 -19.45 -0.73 40.72
N ILE A 31 -19.04 0.55 40.83
CA ILE A 31 -17.61 0.92 40.84
C ILE A 31 -17.14 1.00 42.29
N PHE A 32 -16.04 0.32 42.59
CA PHE A 32 -15.32 0.40 43.87
C PHE A 32 -14.13 1.35 43.80
N GLN A 33 -13.46 1.41 42.65
CA GLN A 33 -12.37 2.34 42.39
C GLN A 33 -12.49 2.88 40.97
N GLU A 34 -12.54 4.21 40.84
CA GLU A 34 -12.50 4.87 39.53
C GLU A 34 -11.13 4.67 38.88
N GLY A 35 -11.14 4.26 37.61
CA GLY A 35 -9.92 4.23 36.80
C GLY A 35 -9.62 5.59 36.17
N THR A 36 -8.43 5.71 35.60
CA THR A 36 -7.98 6.94 34.93
C THR A 36 -8.14 6.85 33.42
N GLY A 37 -8.20 8.02 32.76
CA GLY A 37 -8.30 8.12 31.31
C GLY A 37 -9.70 7.81 30.77
N PRO A 38 -9.87 7.75 29.43
CA PRO A 38 -11.17 7.50 28.81
C PRO A 38 -11.65 6.06 29.10
N LYS A 39 -12.96 5.85 28.97
CA LYS A 39 -13.53 4.49 28.97
C LYS A 39 -12.84 3.66 27.89
N ILE A 40 -12.83 2.34 28.09
CA ILE A 40 -12.32 1.36 27.13
C ILE A 40 -13.32 1.24 25.98
N ILE A 41 -13.47 2.32 25.23
CA ILE A 41 -14.05 2.29 23.88
C ILE A 41 -12.91 1.75 23.01
N ALA A 42 -12.69 0.44 23.13
CA ALA A 42 -11.64 -0.26 22.44
C ALA A 42 -11.99 -0.34 20.95
N PRO A 43 -11.05 -0.09 20.03
CA PRO A 43 -11.13 -0.70 18.70
C PRO A 43 -11.24 -2.23 18.83
N PRO A 44 -11.76 -2.93 17.82
CA PRO A 44 -12.19 -4.33 17.91
C PRO A 44 -11.08 -5.39 18.17
N THR A 45 -9.87 -5.03 18.59
CA THR A 45 -8.80 -6.00 18.89
C THR A 45 -7.85 -5.56 20.02
N CYS A 46 -8.32 -4.79 21.01
CA CYS A 46 -7.49 -4.44 22.17
C CYS A 46 -7.20 -5.65 23.05
N LYS A 47 -5.93 -5.81 23.44
CA LYS A 47 -5.51 -6.79 24.44
C LYS A 47 -5.66 -6.16 25.83
N ILE A 48 -6.33 -6.86 26.72
CA ILE A 48 -6.65 -6.38 28.07
C ILE A 48 -6.10 -7.35 29.08
N GLU A 49 -5.35 -6.83 30.04
CA GLU A 49 -4.83 -7.58 31.17
C GLU A 49 -5.56 -7.15 32.43
N PHE A 50 -6.17 -8.11 33.12
CA PHE A 50 -6.98 -7.85 34.30
C PHE A 50 -6.97 -9.04 35.25
N HIS A 51 -7.21 -8.76 36.53
CA HIS A 51 -7.62 -9.77 37.47
C HIS A 51 -9.14 -9.80 37.59
N TYR A 52 -9.70 -10.98 37.78
CA TYR A 52 -11.10 -11.18 38.11
C TYR A 52 -11.32 -12.30 39.14
N GLU A 53 -12.48 -12.23 39.78
CA GLU A 53 -13.04 -13.21 40.71
C GLU A 53 -14.53 -13.35 40.43
N MET A 54 -14.96 -14.57 40.12
CA MET A 54 -16.35 -14.92 39.89
C MET A 54 -16.92 -15.63 41.11
N ARG A 55 -18.07 -15.13 41.57
CA ARG A 55 -18.79 -15.66 42.72
C ARG A 55 -20.27 -15.86 42.39
N PHE A 56 -20.89 -16.83 43.05
CA PHE A 56 -22.34 -16.93 43.10
C PHE A 56 -22.94 -15.77 43.91
N THR A 57 -24.25 -15.55 43.77
CA THR A 57 -24.99 -14.56 44.58
C THR A 57 -24.93 -14.87 46.09
N THR A 58 -24.69 -16.12 46.46
CA THR A 58 -24.43 -16.59 47.83
C THR A 58 -23.07 -16.17 48.37
N GLY A 59 -22.17 -15.66 47.53
CA GLY A 59 -20.82 -15.23 47.88
C GLY A 59 -19.74 -16.28 47.63
N PHE A 60 -20.11 -17.54 47.36
CA PHE A 60 -19.14 -18.61 47.09
C PHE A 60 -18.36 -18.35 45.80
N VAL A 61 -17.03 -18.33 45.91
CA VAL A 61 -16.10 -18.10 44.79
C VAL A 61 -15.83 -19.41 44.08
N PHE A 62 -16.06 -19.45 42.77
CA PHE A 62 -15.80 -20.64 41.96
C PHE A 62 -14.69 -20.46 40.93
N ASP A 63 -14.29 -19.21 40.61
CA ASP A 63 -13.16 -18.93 39.74
C ASP A 63 -12.47 -17.62 40.14
N SER A 64 -11.14 -17.59 40.18
CA SER A 64 -10.39 -16.40 40.60
C SER A 64 -8.95 -16.43 40.11
N THR A 65 -8.58 -15.40 39.35
CA THR A 65 -7.19 -15.18 38.89
C THR A 65 -6.23 -14.80 40.03
N TRP A 66 -6.76 -14.25 41.12
CA TRP A 66 -5.96 -13.93 42.30
C TRP A 66 -5.47 -15.20 43.00
N ASN A 67 -6.29 -16.25 43.03
CA ASN A 67 -5.91 -17.55 43.63
C ASN A 67 -4.74 -18.20 42.90
N ILE A 68 -4.71 -18.08 41.57
CA ILE A 68 -3.63 -18.63 40.72
C ILE A 68 -2.49 -17.63 40.47
N LYS A 69 -2.58 -16.40 40.97
CA LYS A 69 -1.60 -15.31 40.82
C LYS A 69 -1.20 -15.03 39.36
N GLN A 70 -2.10 -15.26 38.42
CA GLN A 70 -1.87 -15.02 37.00
C GLN A 70 -3.02 -14.18 36.44
N PRO A 71 -2.76 -12.94 35.98
CA PRO A 71 -3.80 -12.11 35.38
C PRO A 71 -4.30 -12.74 34.09
N LYS A 72 -5.59 -12.54 33.81
CA LYS A 72 -6.19 -12.98 32.56
C LYS A 72 -5.93 -11.94 31.50
N VAL A 73 -5.64 -12.45 30.30
CA VAL A 73 -5.47 -11.65 29.11
C VAL A 73 -6.54 -12.02 28.12
N ILE A 74 -7.37 -11.07 27.69
CA ILE A 74 -8.37 -11.29 26.63
C ILE A 74 -8.22 -10.26 25.50
N ARG A 75 -8.83 -10.56 24.35
CA ARG A 75 -8.98 -9.62 23.23
C ARG A 75 -10.43 -9.19 23.10
N ILE A 76 -10.71 -7.90 23.25
CA ILE A 76 -12.07 -7.38 23.04
C ILE A 76 -12.27 -7.05 21.56
N GLY A 77 -13.36 -7.59 21.00
CA GLY A 77 -13.86 -7.29 19.64
C GLY A 77 -13.50 -8.30 18.54
N SER A 78 -12.74 -9.35 18.87
CA SER A 78 -12.62 -10.53 18.00
C SER A 78 -13.88 -11.39 18.15
N GLN A 79 -14.34 -12.03 17.07
CA GLN A 79 -15.56 -12.86 17.06
C GLN A 79 -15.51 -14.07 18.01
N ASN A 80 -14.39 -14.31 18.70
CA ASN A 80 -14.29 -15.28 19.78
C ASN A 80 -14.88 -14.70 21.08
N GLN A 81 -16.21 -14.69 21.17
CA GLN A 81 -17.01 -14.21 22.30
C GLN A 81 -16.93 -15.08 23.59
N ALA A 82 -16.04 -16.07 23.67
CA ALA A 82 -16.22 -17.20 24.59
C ALA A 82 -14.97 -17.62 25.40
N GLU A 83 -14.12 -16.69 25.85
CA GLU A 83 -13.03 -17.10 26.75
C GLU A 83 -13.44 -17.25 28.24
N LEU A 84 -14.53 -16.62 28.68
CA LEU A 84 -15.00 -16.67 30.08
C LEU A 84 -16.52 -16.70 30.18
N ILE A 85 -17.18 -15.55 29.94
CA ILE A 85 -18.64 -15.43 29.84
C ILE A 85 -19.00 -14.41 28.73
N PRO A 86 -20.14 -14.54 28.04
CA PRO A 86 -20.48 -13.70 26.90
C PRO A 86 -20.60 -12.21 27.24
N GLY A 87 -21.16 -11.89 28.42
CA GLY A 87 -21.36 -10.50 28.88
C GLY A 87 -20.09 -9.78 29.30
N LEU A 88 -18.98 -10.50 29.53
CA LEU A 88 -17.76 -9.93 30.10
C LEU A 88 -17.19 -8.80 29.22
N SER A 89 -17.20 -9.01 27.90
CA SER A 89 -16.72 -8.03 26.92
C SER A 89 -17.50 -6.71 27.01
N LEU A 90 -18.82 -6.79 27.16
CA LEU A 90 -19.70 -5.62 27.31
C LEU A 90 -19.42 -4.90 28.63
N GLY A 91 -19.19 -5.63 29.72
CA GLY A 91 -18.84 -5.06 31.01
C GLY A 91 -17.51 -4.31 30.98
N ILE A 92 -16.45 -4.97 30.50
CA ILE A 92 -15.10 -4.40 30.43
C ILE A 92 -15.07 -3.17 29.51
N ALA A 93 -15.81 -3.14 28.41
CA ALA A 93 -15.87 -1.96 27.52
C ALA A 93 -16.34 -0.66 28.24
N THR A 94 -16.97 -0.79 29.41
CA THR A 94 -17.41 0.37 30.21
C THR A 94 -16.37 0.84 31.22
N MET A 95 -15.29 0.10 31.44
CA MET A 95 -14.29 0.38 32.48
C MET A 95 -13.23 1.39 32.01
N ARG A 96 -12.31 1.77 32.90
CA ARG A 96 -11.12 2.63 32.67
C ARG A 96 -9.85 1.94 33.19
N ASP A 97 -8.69 2.54 32.90
CA ASP A 97 -7.38 2.00 33.29
C ASP A 97 -7.18 2.06 34.80
N GLY A 98 -6.87 0.94 35.44
CA GLY A 98 -6.82 0.83 36.90
C GLY A 98 -8.19 0.84 37.61
N GLU A 99 -9.30 0.70 36.88
CA GLU A 99 -10.63 0.64 37.49
C GLU A 99 -10.88 -0.70 38.19
N ILE A 100 -11.51 -0.64 39.36
CA ILE A 100 -12.02 -1.82 40.08
C ILE A 100 -13.54 -1.70 40.15
N ALA A 101 -14.25 -2.67 39.58
CA ALA A 101 -15.71 -2.71 39.56
C ALA A 101 -16.27 -4.11 39.74
N GLU A 102 -17.44 -4.20 40.37
CA GLU A 102 -18.26 -5.41 40.38
C GLU A 102 -19.33 -5.34 39.30
N PHE A 103 -19.53 -6.48 38.64
CA PHE A 103 -20.58 -6.69 37.68
C PHE A 103 -21.51 -7.82 38.14
N GLU A 104 -22.81 -7.62 37.97
CA GLU A 104 -23.82 -8.66 38.12
C GLU A 104 -24.33 -9.03 36.73
N PHE A 105 -24.08 -10.28 36.33
CA PHE A 105 -24.48 -10.85 35.06
C PHE A 105 -25.65 -11.82 35.27
N LEU A 106 -26.80 -11.50 34.67
CA LEU A 106 -27.92 -12.43 34.57
C LEU A 106 -27.55 -13.63 33.69
N PRO A 107 -28.27 -14.77 33.79
CA PRO A 107 -27.88 -16.03 33.15
C PRO A 107 -27.59 -15.89 31.65
N LYS A 108 -28.39 -15.12 30.92
CA LYS A 108 -28.21 -14.80 29.49
C LYS A 108 -26.83 -14.24 29.14
N TYR A 109 -26.20 -13.51 30.05
CA TYR A 109 -24.89 -12.89 29.89
C TYR A 109 -23.76 -13.64 30.64
N ALA A 110 -24.10 -14.74 31.32
CA ALA A 110 -23.21 -15.61 32.08
C ALA A 110 -23.18 -17.03 31.46
N PHE A 111 -23.67 -18.05 32.17
CA PHE A 111 -23.61 -19.47 31.74
C PHE A 111 -24.94 -20.01 31.19
N GLY A 112 -25.95 -19.15 31.03
CA GLY A 112 -27.23 -19.49 30.40
C GLY A 112 -28.06 -20.54 31.15
N GLU A 113 -28.99 -21.14 30.40
CA GLU A 113 -29.93 -22.15 30.91
C GLU A 113 -29.26 -23.47 31.28
N PHE A 114 -28.14 -23.79 30.65
CA PHE A 114 -27.44 -25.06 30.88
C PHE A 114 -26.41 -24.98 32.01
N GLY A 115 -25.98 -23.78 32.40
CA GLY A 115 -24.91 -23.61 33.38
C GLY A 115 -23.59 -24.24 32.90
N CYS A 116 -22.81 -24.77 33.84
CA CYS A 116 -21.62 -25.58 33.58
C CYS A 116 -21.73 -26.86 34.41
N TYR A 117 -21.93 -27.99 33.75
CA TYR A 117 -22.23 -29.27 34.40
C TYR A 117 -21.26 -29.58 35.55
N GLY A 118 -21.81 -29.90 36.73
CA GLY A 118 -21.04 -30.24 37.94
C GLY A 118 -20.35 -29.08 38.65
N ARG A 119 -20.39 -27.85 38.13
CA ARG A 119 -19.71 -26.68 38.74
C ARG A 119 -20.61 -25.47 38.92
N ILE A 120 -21.46 -25.17 37.94
CA ILE A 120 -22.32 -23.98 37.91
C ILE A 120 -23.74 -24.42 37.55
N PRO A 121 -24.74 -24.21 38.44
CA PRO A 121 -26.11 -24.60 38.16
C PRO A 121 -26.71 -23.87 36.93
N PRO A 122 -27.69 -24.50 36.25
CA PRO A 122 -28.61 -23.85 35.31
C PRO A 122 -29.13 -22.49 35.81
N ASN A 123 -29.24 -21.51 34.91
CA ASN A 123 -29.85 -20.20 35.20
C ASN A 123 -29.21 -19.44 36.38
N SER A 124 -27.90 -19.63 36.61
CA SER A 124 -27.19 -18.94 37.69
C SER A 124 -26.84 -17.49 37.31
N THR A 125 -27.19 -16.55 38.19
CA THR A 125 -26.66 -15.19 38.19
C THR A 125 -25.25 -15.20 38.80
N VAL A 126 -24.31 -14.53 38.13
CA VAL A 126 -22.89 -14.50 38.54
C VAL A 126 -22.50 -13.06 38.86
N ARG A 127 -21.78 -12.88 39.98
CA ARG A 127 -21.09 -11.63 40.28
C ARG A 127 -19.62 -11.76 39.94
N VAL A 128 -19.07 -10.76 39.27
CA VAL A 128 -17.67 -10.73 38.86
C VAL A 128 -17.05 -9.43 39.31
N VAL A 129 -16.03 -9.51 40.15
CA VAL A 129 -15.18 -8.36 40.47
C VAL A 129 -14.03 -8.35 39.50
N ILE A 130 -13.79 -7.21 38.86
CA ILE A 130 -12.73 -7.02 37.86
C ILE A 130 -11.83 -5.90 38.33
N ASN A 131 -10.51 -6.15 38.33
CA ASN A 131 -9.47 -5.14 38.44
C ASN A 131 -8.70 -5.08 37.14
N VAL A 132 -8.84 -3.97 36.43
CA VAL A 132 -8.08 -3.71 35.22
C VAL A 132 -6.65 -3.35 35.57
N LEU A 133 -5.69 -4.11 35.06
CA LEU A 133 -4.27 -3.82 35.27
C LEU A 133 -3.69 -2.95 34.16
N SER A 134 -3.94 -3.33 32.90
CA SER A 134 -3.44 -2.57 31.76
C SER A 134 -4.26 -2.80 30.50
N PHE A 135 -4.32 -1.75 29.67
CA PHE A 135 -4.81 -1.84 28.29
C PHE A 135 -3.67 -1.73 27.31
N ASP A 136 -3.62 -2.71 26.44
CA ASP A 136 -2.83 -2.61 25.24
C ASP A 136 -3.73 -2.20 24.07
N PHE A 137 -3.71 -0.89 23.79
CA PHE A 137 -4.40 -0.29 22.66
C PHE A 137 -3.87 -0.76 21.29
N ARG A 138 -2.84 -1.61 21.24
CA ARG A 138 -2.37 -2.23 20.00
C ARG A 138 -3.45 -3.19 19.49
N PRO A 139 -4.08 -2.88 18.35
CA PRO A 139 -4.89 -3.84 17.60
C PRO A 139 -3.94 -4.92 17.11
N PHE A 140 -4.17 -6.14 17.57
CA PHE A 140 -3.42 -7.29 17.10
C PHE A 140 -4.07 -7.79 15.80
N TYR A 141 -3.77 -7.13 14.69
CA TYR A 141 -3.76 -7.82 13.39
C TYR A 141 -2.34 -8.34 13.20
N SER A 142 -2.22 -9.63 12.90
CA SER A 142 -0.95 -10.18 12.41
C SER A 142 -0.55 -9.44 11.14
N GLN A 143 0.75 -9.31 10.87
CA GLN A 143 1.23 -8.68 9.63
C GLN A 143 0.60 -9.34 8.39
N LYS A 144 0.33 -10.65 8.47
CA LYS A 144 -0.36 -11.44 7.44
C LYS A 144 -1.80 -10.95 7.18
N GLU A 145 -2.57 -10.67 8.21
CA GLU A 145 -3.94 -10.14 8.08
C GLU A 145 -3.96 -8.68 7.58
N ILE A 146 -2.92 -7.89 7.85
CA ILE A 146 -2.86 -6.51 7.34
C ILE A 146 -2.65 -6.53 5.82
N VAL A 147 -1.72 -7.36 5.33
CA VAL A 147 -1.40 -7.46 3.90
C VAL A 147 -2.63 -7.83 3.07
N THR A 148 -3.50 -8.73 3.58
CA THR A 148 -4.70 -9.21 2.87
C THR A 148 -5.84 -8.18 2.75
N LEU A 149 -5.76 -7.04 3.44
CA LEU A 149 -6.81 -6.02 3.37
C LEU A 149 -6.71 -5.21 2.07
N ASP A 150 -7.86 -4.79 1.55
CA ASP A 150 -7.93 -3.86 0.43
C ASP A 150 -7.55 -2.43 0.85
N TYR A 151 -7.28 -1.59 -0.16
CA TYR A 151 -6.87 -0.19 0.03
C TYR A 151 -7.85 0.59 0.92
N GLU A 152 -9.17 0.43 0.70
CA GLU A 152 -10.17 1.22 1.41
C GLU A 152 -10.27 0.80 2.87
N SER A 153 -10.23 -0.50 3.17
CA SER A 153 -10.20 -0.99 4.54
C SER A 153 -8.93 -0.57 5.29
N LYS A 154 -7.76 -0.62 4.64
CA LYS A 154 -6.50 -0.14 5.23
C LYS A 154 -6.58 1.34 5.59
N LEU A 155 -7.03 2.17 4.65
CA LEU A 155 -7.16 3.61 4.85
C LEU A 155 -8.18 3.92 5.97
N LYS A 156 -9.33 3.23 5.98
CA LYS A 156 -10.34 3.38 7.03
C LYS A 156 -9.78 3.06 8.41
N LYS A 157 -9.14 1.89 8.57
CA LYS A 157 -8.51 1.48 9.84
C LYS A 157 -7.42 2.45 10.28
N ALA A 158 -6.56 2.90 9.36
CA ALA A 158 -5.50 3.85 9.67
C ALA A 158 -6.07 5.20 10.16
N LYS A 159 -7.16 5.70 9.55
CA LYS A 159 -7.87 6.91 9.99
C LYS A 159 -8.51 6.75 11.36
N GLU A 160 -9.08 5.59 11.68
CA GLU A 160 -9.59 5.30 13.02
C GLU A 160 -8.47 5.40 14.08
N PHE A 161 -7.31 4.78 13.84
CA PHE A 161 -6.15 4.93 14.74
C PHE A 161 -5.67 6.37 14.86
N GLN A 162 -5.66 7.11 13.76
CA GLN A 162 -5.31 8.52 13.78
C GLN A 162 -6.25 9.33 14.67
N TYR A 163 -7.57 9.10 14.56
CA TYR A 163 -8.57 9.79 15.38
C TYR A 163 -8.33 9.55 16.88
N TYR A 164 -8.17 8.28 17.28
CA TYR A 164 -7.88 7.96 18.69
C TYR A 164 -6.55 8.55 19.16
N ALA A 165 -5.52 8.50 18.32
CA ALA A 165 -4.21 9.06 18.62
C ALA A 165 -4.26 10.58 18.82
N LYS A 166 -5.00 11.31 17.96
CA LYS A 166 -5.23 12.76 18.09
C LYS A 166 -5.90 13.11 19.42
N ASN A 167 -6.89 12.33 19.84
CA ASN A 167 -7.57 12.50 21.13
C ASN A 167 -6.60 12.27 22.32
N LYS A 168 -5.78 11.21 22.24
CA LYS A 168 -4.73 10.93 23.24
C LYS A 168 -3.64 12.00 23.28
N PHE A 169 -3.31 12.59 22.14
CA PHE A 169 -2.34 13.68 22.04
C PHE A 169 -2.84 14.93 22.77
N GLN A 170 -4.12 15.29 22.60
CA GLN A 170 -4.74 16.42 23.31
C GLN A 170 -4.71 16.23 24.84
N LEU A 171 -4.87 14.99 25.31
CA LEU A 171 -4.75 14.62 26.72
C LEU A 171 -3.30 14.58 27.23
N LYS A 172 -2.30 15.03 26.45
CA LYS A 172 -0.86 14.98 26.75
C LYS A 172 -0.31 13.57 26.98
N GLN A 173 -1.03 12.54 26.55
CA GLN A 173 -0.61 11.13 26.64
C GLN A 173 0.27 10.77 25.43
N TYR A 174 1.39 11.48 25.25
CA TYR A 174 2.21 11.41 24.02
C TYR A 174 2.76 10.01 23.71
N ARG A 175 3.12 9.22 24.75
CA ARG A 175 3.59 7.84 24.56
C ARG A 175 2.52 6.93 23.96
N VAL A 176 1.28 7.05 24.45
CA VAL A 176 0.13 6.28 23.97
C VAL A 176 -0.28 6.75 22.58
N ALA A 177 -0.38 8.07 22.38
CA ALA A 177 -0.67 8.66 21.08
C ALA A 177 0.34 8.21 20.02
N ARG A 178 1.64 8.24 20.34
CA ARG A 178 2.70 7.74 19.46
C ARG A 178 2.52 6.26 19.09
N SER A 179 2.15 5.41 20.05
CA SER A 179 1.90 3.99 19.78
C SER A 179 0.76 3.81 18.77
N MET A 180 -0.32 4.56 18.94
CA MET A 180 -1.48 4.54 18.04
C MET A 180 -1.14 5.10 16.64
N PHE A 181 -0.39 6.20 16.54
CA PHE A 181 0.08 6.71 15.24
C PHE A 181 1.01 5.72 14.53
N ASN A 182 1.93 5.08 15.25
CA ASN A 182 2.76 4.02 14.65
C ASN A 182 1.92 2.83 14.16
N LYS A 183 0.80 2.54 14.83
CA LYS A 183 -0.13 1.53 14.35
C LYS A 183 -0.85 1.97 13.09
N ALA A 184 -1.31 3.21 13.02
CA ALA A 184 -1.86 3.77 11.78
C ALA A 184 -0.84 3.64 10.62
N LEU A 185 0.43 3.98 10.89
CA LEU A 185 1.53 3.80 9.92
C LEU A 185 1.73 2.34 9.51
N SER A 186 1.53 1.36 10.40
CA SER A 186 1.68 -0.05 10.04
C SER A 186 0.70 -0.52 8.95
N TYR A 187 -0.50 0.07 8.86
CA TYR A 187 -1.42 -0.23 7.76
C TYR A 187 -0.98 0.37 6.42
N LEU A 188 -0.24 1.48 6.48
CA LEU A 188 0.25 2.16 5.28
C LEU A 188 1.60 1.63 4.80
N LYS A 189 2.42 1.12 5.73
CA LYS A 189 3.76 0.54 5.50
C LYS A 189 3.76 -0.97 5.30
N ALA A 190 2.70 -1.68 5.69
CA ALA A 190 2.50 -3.07 5.25
C ALA A 190 2.34 -3.13 3.72
N ASP A 191 1.83 -2.02 3.16
CA ASP A 191 2.06 -1.52 1.81
C ASP A 191 3.36 -2.02 1.21
N GLU A 192 4.49 -1.80 1.93
CA GLU A 192 5.51 -0.83 1.52
C GLU A 192 5.43 -0.79 0.02
N ILE A 193 4.50 0.06 -0.48
CA ILE A 193 3.80 -0.23 -1.73
C ILE A 193 4.85 -0.84 -2.65
N GLU A 194 4.65 -2.08 -3.11
CA GLU A 194 5.20 -2.51 -4.38
C GLU A 194 4.62 -1.49 -5.40
N ILE A 195 5.14 -0.27 -5.32
CA ILE A 195 5.28 0.73 -6.34
C ILE A 195 6.50 0.20 -7.05
N SER A 196 6.44 -1.08 -7.41
CA SER A 196 7.17 -1.48 -8.56
C SER A 196 6.64 -0.51 -9.61
N ASN A 197 7.57 0.31 -10.06
CA ASN A 197 7.39 0.92 -11.35
C ASN A 197 6.88 -0.18 -12.29
N GLU A 198 7.19 -1.48 -12.10
CA GLU A 198 6.59 -2.64 -12.78
C GLU A 198 5.08 -2.58 -13.01
N ARG A 199 4.17 -2.27 -12.07
CA ARG A 199 2.73 -2.25 -12.44
C ARG A 199 2.34 -1.03 -13.29
N LEU A 200 3.03 0.09 -13.08
CA LEU A 200 2.91 1.30 -13.90
C LEU A 200 3.59 1.11 -15.27
N ILE A 201 4.71 0.41 -15.30
CA ILE A 201 5.54 0.02 -16.43
C ILE A 201 4.80 -1.06 -17.22
N GLU A 202 4.10 -2.00 -16.60
CA GLU A 202 3.24 -2.99 -17.25
C GLU A 202 2.09 -2.27 -17.96
N ILE A 203 1.43 -1.33 -17.26
CA ILE A 203 0.39 -0.49 -17.87
C ILE A 203 0.98 0.38 -18.99
N GLN A 204 2.19 0.94 -18.83
CA GLN A 204 2.82 1.84 -19.82
C GLN A 204 3.49 1.11 -21.01
N GLN A 205 4.06 -0.07 -20.80
CA GLN A 205 4.61 -0.96 -21.84
C GLN A 205 3.49 -1.62 -22.64
N MET A 206 2.30 -1.77 -22.06
CA MET A 206 1.10 -2.18 -22.80
C MET A 206 0.49 -1.05 -23.65
N THR A 207 0.78 0.23 -23.33
CA THR A 207 0.35 1.39 -24.14
C THR A 207 1.32 1.73 -25.28
N GLU A 208 2.55 1.20 -25.25
CA GLU A 208 3.43 1.26 -26.43
C GLU A 208 2.87 0.28 -27.48
N PRO A 209 2.64 0.71 -28.72
CA PRO A 209 2.22 -0.20 -29.77
C PRO A 209 3.30 -1.27 -29.88
N LYS A 210 2.94 -2.53 -29.63
CA LYS A 210 3.79 -3.65 -30.04
C LYS A 210 4.01 -3.49 -31.54
N GLU A 211 5.22 -3.13 -31.95
CA GLU A 211 5.64 -3.38 -33.33
C GLU A 211 5.30 -4.82 -33.62
N GLU A 212 4.47 -5.02 -34.65
CA GLU A 212 3.87 -6.29 -35.00
C GLU A 212 4.96 -7.37 -35.08
N GLU A 213 4.90 -8.35 -34.17
CA GLU A 213 5.45 -9.66 -34.44
C GLU A 213 4.65 -10.18 -35.62
N LYS A 214 5.28 -10.23 -36.80
CA LYS A 214 4.68 -10.68 -38.07
C LYS A 214 3.86 -11.96 -37.83
N LEU A 215 2.54 -11.82 -37.83
CA LEU A 215 1.64 -12.95 -37.98
C LEU A 215 1.52 -13.21 -39.48
N GLU A 216 2.44 -14.03 -40.00
CA GLU A 216 2.36 -14.62 -41.34
C GLU A 216 1.29 -15.74 -41.44
N ASP A 217 0.57 -16.10 -40.37
CA ASP A 217 -0.13 -17.40 -40.33
C ASP A 217 -1.68 -17.39 -40.38
N GLN A 218 -2.34 -16.33 -40.88
CA GLN A 218 -3.80 -16.39 -41.08
C GLN A 218 -4.33 -16.00 -42.46
N ASP A 219 -3.54 -15.36 -43.33
CA ASP A 219 -3.94 -15.10 -44.71
C ASP A 219 -3.59 -16.27 -45.66
N GLU A 220 -2.68 -17.17 -45.28
CA GLU A 220 -2.40 -18.39 -46.08
C GLU A 220 -3.54 -19.41 -46.05
N LYS A 221 -4.41 -19.41 -45.03
CA LYS A 221 -5.50 -20.41 -44.92
C LYS A 221 -6.82 -20.01 -45.57
N GLU A 222 -6.97 -18.75 -45.99
CA GLU A 222 -8.10 -18.32 -46.83
C GLU A 222 -7.71 -18.18 -48.30
N ASN A 223 -6.46 -17.83 -48.63
CA ASN A 223 -5.98 -17.85 -50.03
C ASN A 223 -5.79 -19.28 -50.59
N GLU A 224 -5.48 -20.29 -49.77
CA GLU A 224 -5.46 -21.69 -50.24
C GLU A 224 -6.87 -22.26 -50.55
N LYS A 225 -7.95 -21.58 -50.16
CA LYS A 225 -9.33 -22.01 -50.48
C LYS A 225 -9.94 -21.32 -51.70
N GLU A 226 -9.38 -20.21 -52.19
CA GLU A 226 -9.77 -19.62 -53.47
C GLU A 226 -8.90 -20.14 -54.65
N ILE A 227 -7.61 -20.46 -54.44
CA ILE A 227 -6.75 -21.03 -55.50
C ILE A 227 -7.19 -22.46 -55.89
N GLY A 228 -7.79 -23.23 -54.98
CA GLY A 228 -8.35 -24.55 -55.28
C GLY A 228 -9.66 -24.56 -56.08
N LYS A 229 -10.17 -23.40 -56.51
CA LYS A 229 -11.38 -23.30 -57.36
C LYS A 229 -11.13 -22.73 -58.76
N GLU A 230 -9.96 -22.16 -59.03
CA GLU A 230 -9.55 -21.77 -60.39
C GLU A 230 -8.76 -22.88 -61.10
N GLU A 231 -8.03 -23.74 -60.38
CA GLU A 231 -7.40 -24.94 -60.96
C GLU A 231 -8.37 -26.09 -61.31
N LYS A 232 -9.70 -25.86 -61.28
CA LYS A 232 -10.72 -26.80 -61.78
C LYS A 232 -11.55 -26.28 -62.94
N LYS A 233 -11.21 -25.11 -63.49
CA LYS A 233 -11.83 -24.59 -64.72
C LYS A 233 -10.89 -24.60 -65.94
N GLU A 234 -9.58 -24.68 -65.77
CA GLU A 234 -8.64 -24.84 -66.89
C GLU A 234 -8.38 -26.31 -67.28
N GLU A 235 -8.79 -27.29 -66.47
CA GLU A 235 -8.68 -28.73 -66.82
C GLU A 235 -9.87 -29.27 -67.65
N LYS A 236 -10.65 -28.40 -68.31
CA LYS A 236 -11.75 -28.80 -69.22
C LYS A 236 -11.73 -28.17 -70.61
N GLU A 237 -10.72 -27.38 -70.97
CA GLU A 237 -10.59 -26.84 -72.34
C GLU A 237 -9.39 -27.38 -73.14
N GLU A 238 -8.49 -28.17 -72.55
CA GLU A 238 -7.40 -28.81 -73.30
C GLU A 238 -7.67 -30.27 -73.73
N GLU A 239 -8.92 -30.76 -73.68
CA GLU A 239 -9.28 -32.13 -74.13
C GLU A 239 -10.21 -32.17 -75.36
N LYS A 240 -10.10 -31.18 -76.25
CA LYS A 240 -10.73 -31.20 -77.60
C LYS A 240 -9.84 -30.78 -78.77
N GLU A 241 -8.54 -30.62 -78.55
CA GLU A 241 -7.56 -30.46 -79.61
C GLU A 241 -6.50 -31.58 -79.61
N GLU A 242 -6.93 -32.84 -79.72
CA GLU A 242 -6.10 -33.87 -80.37
C GLU A 242 -6.89 -35.16 -80.62
N LYS A 243 -7.64 -35.19 -81.73
CA LYS A 243 -8.02 -36.43 -82.45
C LYS A 243 -8.65 -36.09 -83.79
N THR A 244 -7.80 -35.76 -84.76
CA THR A 244 -7.70 -36.51 -86.03
C THR A 244 -6.69 -35.82 -86.93
N GLU A 245 -5.42 -36.15 -86.70
CA GLU A 245 -4.41 -36.00 -87.72
C GLU A 245 -4.65 -37.02 -88.84
N LYS A 246 -4.42 -36.57 -90.09
CA LYS A 246 -4.08 -37.34 -91.30
C LYS A 246 -5.23 -38.02 -92.05
N VAL A 247 -5.49 -37.53 -93.26
CA VAL A 247 -5.36 -38.28 -94.54
C VAL A 247 -5.52 -37.34 -95.75
N LYS A 248 -4.41 -37.21 -96.50
CA LYS A 248 -4.28 -37.03 -97.96
C LYS A 248 -4.52 -35.67 -98.62
N GLU A 249 -3.38 -35.02 -98.89
CA GLU A 249 -2.92 -34.53 -100.19
C GLU A 249 -3.80 -34.78 -101.45
N GLU A 250 -3.81 -33.72 -102.26
CA GLU A 250 -3.96 -33.67 -103.71
C GLU A 250 -5.32 -33.99 -104.36
N LYS A 251 -5.92 -32.95 -104.94
CA LYS A 251 -6.05 -32.85 -106.39
C LYS A 251 -6.40 -31.43 -106.82
N GLU A 252 -5.44 -30.79 -107.50
CA GLU A 252 -5.72 -29.81 -108.54
C GLU A 252 -6.69 -30.42 -109.57
N LYS A 253 -7.68 -29.63 -110.01
CA LYS A 253 -7.99 -29.39 -111.44
C LYS A 253 -9.20 -28.47 -111.59
N GLU A 254 -8.94 -27.39 -112.32
CA GLU A 254 -9.78 -26.76 -113.35
C GLU A 254 -11.28 -26.54 -113.10
N LYS A 255 -11.61 -25.24 -113.08
CA LYS A 255 -12.61 -24.54 -113.91
C LYS A 255 -14.10 -24.92 -113.81
N GLU A 256 -14.87 -23.83 -113.84
CA GLU A 256 -16.18 -23.70 -114.48
C GLU A 256 -17.37 -24.35 -113.77
N LYS A 257 -18.13 -23.54 -113.03
CA LYS A 257 -19.49 -23.06 -113.37
C LYS A 257 -20.21 -22.55 -112.11
N GLU A 258 -20.64 -21.29 -112.19
CA GLU A 258 -22.05 -20.86 -112.05
C GLU A 258 -22.58 -21.07 -110.63
N ASN A 259 -22.60 -19.99 -109.84
CA ASN A 259 -23.72 -19.05 -109.69
C ASN A 259 -24.69 -19.53 -108.61
N GLU A 260 -25.07 -18.57 -107.76
CA GLU A 260 -26.05 -18.68 -106.66
C GLU A 260 -25.50 -19.51 -105.47
N GLU A 261 -25.02 -18.94 -104.36
CA GLU A 261 -25.69 -17.99 -103.48
C GLU A 261 -24.65 -17.08 -102.79
N ASN A 262 -24.67 -15.79 -103.14
CA ASN A 262 -23.89 -14.73 -102.49
C ASN A 262 -24.72 -13.97 -101.42
N GLU A 263 -25.69 -14.63 -100.79
CA GLU A 263 -26.41 -14.05 -99.62
C GLU A 263 -26.13 -14.79 -98.30
N VAL A 264 -25.47 -15.96 -98.32
CA VAL A 264 -25.22 -16.75 -97.08
C VAL A 264 -23.77 -16.64 -96.56
N LYS A 265 -22.89 -15.92 -97.27
CA LYS A 265 -21.48 -15.71 -96.86
C LYS A 265 -21.21 -14.36 -96.21
N ASP A 266 -22.01 -13.34 -96.51
CA ASP A 266 -21.91 -12.03 -95.85
C ASP A 266 -22.74 -12.01 -94.55
N GLU A 267 -23.93 -12.62 -94.52
CA GLU A 267 -24.72 -12.80 -93.28
C GLU A 267 -23.99 -13.64 -92.22
N LYS A 268 -23.29 -14.73 -92.61
CA LYS A 268 -22.50 -15.56 -91.68
C LYS A 268 -21.20 -14.90 -91.20
N LYS A 269 -20.75 -13.84 -91.89
CA LYS A 269 -19.56 -13.08 -91.52
C LYS A 269 -19.94 -11.92 -90.59
N GLU A 270 -21.06 -11.26 -90.86
CA GLU A 270 -21.68 -10.28 -89.96
C GLU A 270 -22.21 -10.94 -88.68
N GLU A 271 -22.78 -12.14 -88.72
CA GLU A 271 -23.18 -12.88 -87.50
C GLU A 271 -21.96 -13.25 -86.63
N LYS A 272 -20.85 -13.68 -87.24
CA LYS A 272 -19.61 -13.99 -86.51
C LYS A 272 -18.92 -12.75 -85.96
N GLU A 273 -18.90 -11.64 -86.70
CA GLU A 273 -18.36 -10.36 -86.19
C GLU A 273 -19.24 -9.80 -85.06
N ASN A 274 -20.56 -9.94 -85.14
CA ASN A 274 -21.49 -9.55 -84.07
C ASN A 274 -21.42 -10.47 -82.83
N GLU A 275 -21.18 -11.78 -83.00
CA GLU A 275 -20.91 -12.70 -81.88
C GLU A 275 -19.57 -12.39 -81.22
N GLU A 276 -18.50 -12.13 -81.99
CA GLU A 276 -17.21 -11.71 -81.44
C GLU A 276 -17.27 -10.35 -80.74
N GLU A 277 -18.06 -9.39 -81.24
CA GLU A 277 -18.25 -8.10 -80.55
C GLU A 277 -19.03 -8.27 -79.24
N LYS A 278 -20.04 -9.15 -79.21
CA LYS A 278 -20.76 -9.50 -77.98
C LYS A 278 -19.88 -10.21 -76.96
N GLU A 279 -19.07 -11.18 -77.37
CA GLU A 279 -18.12 -11.84 -76.47
C GLU A 279 -17.09 -10.84 -75.92
N LYS A 280 -16.60 -9.90 -76.74
CA LYS A 280 -15.68 -8.83 -76.29
C LYS A 280 -16.35 -7.83 -75.33
N GLU A 281 -17.65 -7.55 -75.49
CA GLU A 281 -18.43 -6.75 -74.54
C GLU A 281 -18.68 -7.49 -73.22
N GLU A 282 -19.05 -8.78 -73.28
CA GLU A 282 -19.24 -9.61 -72.09
C GLU A 282 -17.94 -9.78 -71.30
N GLU A 283 -16.81 -10.01 -71.98
CA GLU A 283 -15.49 -10.13 -71.36
C GLU A 283 -15.02 -8.79 -70.73
N LYS A 284 -15.41 -7.65 -71.32
CA LYS A 284 -15.18 -6.32 -70.72
C LYS A 284 -16.02 -6.11 -69.48
N GLU A 285 -17.30 -6.48 -69.51
CA GLU A 285 -18.19 -6.41 -68.35
C GLU A 285 -17.71 -7.30 -67.21
N GLU A 286 -17.20 -8.50 -67.52
CA GLU A 286 -16.69 -9.42 -66.53
C GLU A 286 -15.41 -8.89 -65.87
N LYS A 287 -14.49 -8.32 -66.66
CA LYS A 287 -13.28 -7.62 -66.18
C LYS A 287 -13.61 -6.37 -65.35
N GLU A 288 -14.70 -5.65 -65.64
CA GLU A 288 -15.16 -4.53 -64.80
C GLU A 288 -15.74 -5.03 -63.46
N LYS A 289 -16.57 -6.07 -63.48
CA LYS A 289 -17.12 -6.69 -62.26
C LYS A 289 -16.02 -7.26 -61.37
N GLU A 290 -14.96 -7.79 -61.95
CA GLU A 290 -13.81 -8.32 -61.21
C GLU A 290 -12.98 -7.22 -60.54
N LYS A 291 -12.70 -6.12 -61.25
CA LYS A 291 -12.09 -4.91 -60.67
C LYS A 291 -12.93 -4.27 -59.56
N GLU A 292 -14.25 -4.32 -59.69
CA GLU A 292 -15.16 -3.81 -58.66
C GLU A 292 -15.14 -4.69 -57.40
N LYS A 293 -15.05 -6.02 -57.57
CA LYS A 293 -14.85 -6.96 -56.44
C LYS A 293 -13.51 -6.77 -55.74
N GLU A 294 -12.42 -6.55 -56.46
CA GLU A 294 -11.11 -6.24 -55.87
C GLU A 294 -11.16 -4.95 -55.04
N LYS A 295 -11.75 -3.87 -55.58
CA LYS A 295 -11.94 -2.62 -54.83
C LYS A 295 -12.73 -2.82 -53.55
N VAL A 296 -13.81 -3.59 -53.59
CA VAL A 296 -14.62 -3.90 -52.40
C VAL A 296 -13.83 -4.76 -51.39
N LYS A 297 -12.99 -5.70 -51.85
CA LYS A 297 -12.09 -6.46 -50.96
C LYS A 297 -11.08 -5.53 -50.26
N GLU A 298 -10.51 -4.57 -50.99
CA GLU A 298 -9.54 -3.59 -50.47
C GLU A 298 -10.18 -2.61 -49.48
N GLU A 299 -11.35 -2.05 -49.80
CA GLU A 299 -12.13 -1.19 -48.89
C GLU A 299 -12.54 -1.94 -47.60
N ASN A 300 -12.94 -3.21 -47.70
CA ASN A 300 -13.27 -4.01 -46.51
C ASN A 300 -12.04 -4.30 -45.63
N LYS A 301 -10.85 -4.43 -46.23
CA LYS A 301 -9.59 -4.58 -45.50
C LYS A 301 -9.26 -3.31 -44.73
N GLU A 302 -9.36 -2.14 -45.36
CA GLU A 302 -9.17 -0.84 -44.70
C GLU A 302 -10.17 -0.62 -43.56
N ILE A 303 -11.45 -0.93 -43.76
CA ILE A 303 -12.49 -0.83 -42.73
C ILE A 303 -12.18 -1.75 -41.53
N ASN A 304 -11.69 -2.97 -41.78
CA ASN A 304 -11.33 -3.90 -40.72
C ASN A 304 -10.08 -3.44 -39.94
N GLU A 305 -9.07 -2.89 -40.62
CA GLU A 305 -7.91 -2.28 -39.98
C GLU A 305 -8.30 -1.07 -39.13
N GLU A 306 -9.21 -0.23 -39.62
CA GLU A 306 -9.69 0.93 -38.89
C GLU A 306 -10.53 0.53 -37.66
N LYS A 307 -11.36 -0.51 -37.77
CA LYS A 307 -12.05 -1.10 -36.61
C LYS A 307 -11.06 -1.61 -35.55
N LYS A 308 -10.02 -2.35 -35.96
CA LYS A 308 -8.97 -2.82 -35.04
C LYS A 308 -8.26 -1.65 -34.35
N LYS A 309 -7.93 -0.58 -35.08
CA LYS A 309 -7.35 0.65 -34.51
C LYS A 309 -8.30 1.32 -33.51
N GLN A 310 -9.60 1.38 -33.80
CA GLN A 310 -10.59 1.94 -32.88
C GLN A 310 -10.75 1.13 -31.59
N GLU A 311 -10.75 -0.21 -31.69
CA GLU A 311 -10.78 -1.10 -30.52
C GLU A 311 -9.53 -0.92 -29.63
N GLN A 312 -8.34 -0.88 -30.26
CA GLN A 312 -7.09 -0.60 -29.55
C GLN A 312 -7.13 0.77 -28.85
N LEU A 313 -7.61 1.81 -29.54
CA LEU A 313 -7.73 3.15 -28.97
C LEU A 313 -8.71 3.18 -27.79
N GLN A 314 -9.79 2.42 -27.85
CA GLN A 314 -10.74 2.30 -26.75
C GLN A 314 -10.10 1.62 -25.53
N GLN A 315 -9.32 0.55 -25.75
CA GLN A 315 -8.59 -0.15 -24.69
C GLN A 315 -7.55 0.75 -24.01
N ILE A 316 -6.79 1.53 -24.80
CA ILE A 316 -5.83 2.51 -24.28
C ILE A 316 -6.54 3.54 -23.39
N LYS A 317 -7.68 4.10 -23.84
CA LYS A 317 -8.45 5.08 -23.05
C LYS A 317 -8.95 4.51 -21.72
N GLU A 318 -9.31 3.23 -21.66
CA GLU A 318 -9.72 2.57 -20.42
C GLU A 318 -8.54 2.39 -19.46
N GLN A 319 -7.38 2.02 -19.98
CA GLN A 319 -6.14 1.90 -19.20
C GLN A 319 -5.67 3.25 -18.65
N GLU A 320 -5.71 4.32 -19.45
CA GLU A 320 -5.38 5.68 -19.01
C GLU A 320 -6.26 6.13 -17.85
N LYS A 321 -7.57 5.86 -17.90
CA LYS A 321 -8.50 6.15 -16.79
C LYS A 321 -8.14 5.36 -15.52
N ALA A 322 -7.81 4.08 -15.66
CA ALA A 322 -7.38 3.24 -14.54
C ALA A 322 -6.07 3.77 -13.92
N LEU A 323 -5.12 4.18 -14.75
CA LEU A 323 -3.86 4.80 -14.36
C LEU A 323 -4.09 6.10 -13.59
N GLU A 324 -4.96 6.98 -14.09
CA GLU A 324 -5.30 8.24 -13.41
C GLU A 324 -5.93 7.98 -12.03
N GLN A 325 -6.84 7.01 -11.92
CA GLN A 325 -7.45 6.62 -10.66
C GLN A 325 -6.41 6.07 -9.67
N TYR A 326 -5.47 5.26 -10.15
CA TYR A 326 -4.37 4.74 -9.35
C TYR A 326 -3.46 5.87 -8.83
N GLN A 327 -3.07 6.81 -9.69
CA GLN A 327 -2.26 7.97 -9.31
C GLN A 327 -2.96 8.82 -8.24
N LYS A 328 -4.28 9.03 -8.35
CA LYS A 328 -5.08 9.73 -7.33
C LYS A 328 -5.05 8.99 -5.99
N LYS A 329 -5.27 7.67 -5.98
CA LYS A 329 -5.18 6.84 -4.77
C LYS A 329 -3.78 6.89 -4.14
N LYS A 330 -2.73 6.76 -4.96
CA LYS A 330 -1.33 6.83 -4.54
C LYS A 330 -1.01 8.17 -3.87
N LYS A 331 -1.45 9.29 -4.46
CA LYS A 331 -1.26 10.63 -3.88
C LYS A 331 -1.91 10.74 -2.50
N VAL A 332 -3.18 10.36 -2.38
CA VAL A 332 -3.92 10.38 -1.09
C VAL A 332 -3.21 9.53 -0.03
N TRP A 333 -2.69 8.36 -0.42
CA TRP A 333 -1.96 7.48 0.48
C TRP A 333 -0.66 8.10 0.99
N ILE A 334 0.14 8.65 0.09
CA ILE A 334 1.42 9.28 0.42
C ILE A 334 1.20 10.52 1.29
N ASP A 335 0.24 11.38 0.95
CA ASP A 335 -0.08 12.58 1.74
C ASP A 335 -0.46 12.19 3.18
N PHE A 336 -1.26 11.13 3.34
CA PHE A 336 -1.67 10.63 4.64
C PHE A 336 -0.52 9.96 5.42
N LEU A 337 0.37 9.24 4.74
CA LEU A 337 1.58 8.66 5.32
C LEU A 337 2.47 9.76 5.92
N VAL A 338 2.72 10.83 5.15
CA VAL A 338 3.52 11.97 5.59
C VAL A 338 2.85 12.71 6.76
N GLU A 339 1.53 12.91 6.73
CA GLU A 339 0.78 13.50 7.85
C GLU A 339 0.99 12.70 9.15
N LEU A 340 0.85 11.37 9.08
CA LEU A 340 1.05 10.49 10.24
C LEU A 340 2.50 10.50 10.74
N GLN A 341 3.49 10.54 9.85
CA GLN A 341 4.90 10.64 10.24
C GLN A 341 5.16 11.95 11.01
N PHE A 342 4.62 13.08 10.55
CA PHE A 342 4.71 14.35 11.30
C PHE A 342 4.00 14.29 12.65
N GLN A 343 2.88 13.59 12.76
CA GLN A 343 2.18 13.39 14.04
C GLN A 343 3.01 12.55 15.02
N VAL A 344 3.71 11.51 14.54
CA VAL A 344 4.67 10.75 15.34
C VAL A 344 5.84 11.63 15.79
N ILE A 345 6.37 12.46 14.89
CA ILE A 345 7.44 13.41 15.21
C ILE A 345 6.98 14.39 16.31
N SER A 346 5.78 14.95 16.20
CA SER A 346 5.22 15.85 17.22
C SER A 346 5.10 15.17 18.59
N CYS A 347 4.67 13.90 18.64
CA CYS A 347 4.65 13.14 19.89
C CYS A 347 6.04 12.91 20.48
N LEU A 348 7.04 12.70 19.62
CA LEU A 348 8.44 12.51 20.02
C LEU A 348 9.07 13.79 20.56
N ASP A 349 8.77 14.93 19.93
CA ASP A 349 9.28 16.25 20.34
C ASP A 349 8.63 16.75 21.64
N SER A 350 7.40 16.31 21.93
CA SER A 350 6.66 16.67 23.16
C SER A 350 7.12 15.91 24.41
N VAL A 351 8.10 15.01 24.31
CA VAL A 351 8.63 14.19 25.41
C VAL A 351 10.13 14.48 25.55
N PRO A 352 10.71 14.48 26.77
CA PRO A 352 12.14 14.68 26.96
C PRO A 352 12.97 13.79 26.03
N HIS A 353 13.89 14.42 25.31
CA HIS A 353 14.60 13.79 24.20
C HIS A 353 15.54 12.70 24.71
N SER A 354 15.24 11.45 24.36
CA SER A 354 16.23 10.38 24.42
C SER A 354 17.04 10.36 23.11
N ALA A 355 18.30 9.94 23.17
CA ALA A 355 19.13 9.79 21.96
C ALA A 355 18.46 8.89 20.90
N LYS A 356 17.73 7.86 21.34
CA LYS A 356 16.93 6.99 20.46
C LYS A 356 15.73 7.73 19.83
N GLY A 357 15.09 8.62 20.59
CA GLY A 357 14.01 9.47 20.10
C GLY A 357 14.47 10.42 19.00
N LEU A 358 15.57 11.14 19.24
CA LEU A 358 16.13 12.09 18.27
C LEU A 358 16.55 11.40 16.96
N LYS A 359 17.25 10.27 17.05
CA LYS A 359 17.58 9.45 15.88
C LYS A 359 16.34 9.01 15.10
N ARG A 360 15.25 8.68 15.80
CA ARG A 360 13.99 8.31 15.15
C ARG A 360 13.34 9.50 14.44
N ILE A 361 13.36 10.70 15.01
CA ILE A 361 12.87 11.92 14.33
C ILE A 361 13.66 12.15 13.03
N VAL A 362 15.00 12.10 13.07
CA VAL A 362 15.84 12.27 11.87
C VAL A 362 15.51 11.22 10.80
N SER A 363 15.33 9.95 11.20
CA SER A 363 14.92 8.87 10.30
C SER A 363 13.57 9.17 9.65
N LEU A 364 12.56 9.58 10.43
CA LEU A 364 11.22 9.91 9.89
C LEU A 364 11.27 11.10 8.93
N CYS A 365 11.97 12.17 9.26
CA CYS A 365 12.13 13.30 8.34
C CYS A 365 12.88 12.88 7.06
N THR A 366 13.84 11.97 7.15
CA THR A 366 14.56 11.45 5.97
C THR A 366 13.65 10.59 5.10
N GLU A 367 12.81 9.74 5.68
CA GLU A 367 11.76 9.01 4.95
C GLU A 367 10.84 9.98 4.18
N ILE A 368 10.41 11.09 4.82
CA ILE A 368 9.58 12.13 4.16
C ILE A 368 10.36 12.80 3.00
N LEU A 369 11.62 13.16 3.22
CA LEU A 369 12.42 13.89 2.23
C LEU A 369 12.82 13.02 1.03
N ASN A 370 12.88 11.70 1.18
CA ASN A 370 13.05 10.79 0.06
C ASN A 370 11.83 10.81 -0.89
N LEU A 371 10.63 11.01 -0.33
CA LEU A 371 9.40 11.17 -1.12
C LEU A 371 9.24 12.61 -1.64
N PHE A 372 9.58 13.60 -0.81
CA PHE A 372 9.42 15.02 -1.10
C PHE A 372 10.69 15.81 -0.76
N PRO A 373 11.70 15.86 -1.64
CA PRO A 373 13.01 16.46 -1.36
C PRO A 373 12.98 17.94 -0.97
N ASN A 374 11.91 18.65 -1.32
CA ASN A 374 11.73 20.09 -1.08
C ASN A 374 10.71 20.39 0.03
N ASN A 375 10.35 19.40 0.86
CA ASN A 375 9.45 19.62 2.00
C ASN A 375 10.14 20.47 3.08
N VAL A 376 9.75 21.75 3.15
CA VAL A 376 10.35 22.75 4.07
C VAL A 376 10.21 22.33 5.54
N ASN A 377 9.05 21.80 5.93
CA ASN A 377 8.79 21.39 7.32
C ASN A 377 9.70 20.22 7.74
N ALA A 378 9.90 19.24 6.86
CA ALA A 378 10.78 18.11 7.14
C ALA A 378 12.25 18.54 7.20
N LEU A 379 12.71 19.42 6.30
CA LEU A 379 14.07 19.99 6.32
C LEU A 379 14.31 20.76 7.62
N LYS A 380 13.38 21.67 7.97
CA LYS A 380 13.44 22.48 9.20
C LYS A 380 13.52 21.60 10.44
N GLN A 381 12.62 20.61 10.57
CA GLN A 381 12.57 19.74 11.73
C GLN A 381 13.81 18.84 11.82
N ARG A 382 14.30 18.31 10.69
CA ARG A 382 15.52 17.49 10.65
C ARG A 382 16.75 18.31 11.02
N GLY A 383 16.87 19.54 10.50
CA GLY A 383 17.94 20.47 10.85
C GLY A 383 17.98 20.79 12.34
N LYS A 384 16.83 21.14 12.93
CA LYS A 384 16.69 21.38 14.38
C LYS A 384 17.11 20.15 15.20
N THR A 385 16.63 18.97 14.83
CA THR A 385 16.97 17.73 15.55
C THR A 385 18.46 17.37 15.41
N ARG A 386 19.07 17.64 14.25
CA ARG A 386 20.50 17.43 14.01
C ARG A 386 21.37 18.38 14.85
N MET A 387 20.92 19.61 15.09
CA MET A 387 21.59 20.52 16.04
C MET A 387 21.64 19.91 17.44
N GLU A 388 20.54 19.31 17.91
CA GLU A 388 20.47 18.66 19.22
C GLU A 388 21.38 17.42 19.33
N ILE A 389 21.61 16.70 18.22
CA ILE A 389 22.54 15.56 18.14
C ILE A 389 23.99 16.02 17.82
N ASN A 390 24.26 17.32 17.74
CA ASN A 390 25.56 17.92 17.40
C ASN A 390 26.07 17.58 15.97
N GLN A 391 25.16 17.29 15.04
CA GLN A 391 25.44 17.12 13.60
C GLN A 391 25.30 18.47 12.88
N LEU A 392 26.19 19.41 13.22
CA LEU A 392 26.03 20.82 12.85
C LEU A 392 26.18 21.08 11.34
N LYS A 393 27.00 20.29 10.63
CA LYS A 393 27.21 20.47 9.18
C LYS A 393 25.96 20.07 8.41
N GLU A 394 25.43 18.90 8.71
CA GLU A 394 24.22 18.35 8.10
C GLU A 394 22.98 19.20 8.48
N ALA A 395 22.95 19.76 9.69
CA ALA A 395 21.94 20.72 10.09
C ALA A 395 22.00 22.01 9.26
N GLN A 396 23.22 22.49 8.97
CA GLN A 396 23.43 23.69 8.16
C GLN A 396 22.90 23.49 6.73
N GLU A 397 23.16 22.33 6.12
CA GLU A 397 22.67 21.99 4.79
C GLU A 397 21.13 21.97 4.74
N ASP A 398 20.50 21.29 5.70
CA ASP A 398 19.04 21.20 5.81
C ASP A 398 18.40 22.58 5.96
N LEU A 399 18.89 23.39 6.90
CA LEU A 399 18.33 24.71 7.20
C LEU A 399 18.60 25.71 6.07
N SER A 400 19.75 25.63 5.41
CA SER A 400 20.05 26.48 4.24
C SER A 400 19.11 26.15 3.08
N LYS A 401 18.83 24.87 2.84
CA LYS A 401 17.85 24.45 1.83
C LYS A 401 16.43 24.89 2.22
N ALA A 402 16.04 24.71 3.49
CA ALA A 402 14.74 25.13 3.99
C ALA A 402 14.53 26.64 3.84
N TRP A 403 15.55 27.45 4.19
CA TRP A 403 15.52 28.91 4.07
C TRP A 403 15.24 29.36 2.64
N ARG A 404 15.99 28.82 1.67
CA ARG A 404 15.84 29.15 0.24
C ARG A 404 14.43 28.85 -0.29
N LEU A 405 13.79 27.80 0.21
CA LEU A 405 12.46 27.37 -0.22
C LEU A 405 11.32 28.10 0.52
N SER A 406 11.60 28.68 1.69
CA SER A 406 10.56 29.22 2.59
C SER A 406 10.10 30.64 2.28
N ASN A 407 10.72 31.35 1.34
CA ASN A 407 10.44 32.76 1.02
C ASN A 407 10.43 33.70 2.24
N GLY A 408 11.29 33.45 3.25
CA GLY A 408 11.47 34.34 4.41
C GLY A 408 10.72 33.94 5.69
N ASP A 409 10.55 32.64 5.95
CA ASP A 409 9.98 32.16 7.22
C ASP A 409 10.89 32.51 8.42
N GLU A 410 10.47 33.49 9.23
CA GLU A 410 11.22 33.99 10.40
C GLU A 410 11.57 32.87 11.40
N SER A 411 10.75 31.81 11.48
CA SER A 411 11.02 30.71 12.39
C SER A 411 12.25 29.88 11.97
N ILE A 412 12.56 29.79 10.67
CA ILE A 412 13.79 29.15 10.19
C ILE A 412 15.00 30.03 10.48
N LYS A 413 14.84 31.36 10.35
CA LYS A 413 15.89 32.33 10.65
C LYS A 413 16.37 32.24 12.09
N ILE A 414 15.44 32.14 13.03
CA ILE A 414 15.74 32.02 14.47
C ILE A 414 16.60 30.76 14.70
N ILE A 415 16.16 29.61 14.17
CA ILE A 415 16.91 28.34 14.29
C ILE A 415 18.29 28.45 13.61
N TRP A 416 18.38 29.17 12.50
CA TRP A 416 19.64 29.37 11.78
C TRP A 416 20.64 30.25 12.56
N GLU A 417 20.17 31.28 13.26
CA GLU A 417 21.03 32.07 14.16
C GLU A 417 21.47 31.26 15.39
N GLU A 418 20.60 30.43 15.96
CA GLU A 418 20.98 29.48 17.01
C GLU A 418 22.09 28.53 16.53
N LEU A 419 21.94 27.94 15.34
CA LEU A 419 22.97 27.10 14.73
C LEU A 419 24.30 27.85 14.58
N ARG A 420 24.26 29.10 14.12
CA ARG A 420 25.45 29.93 13.95
C ARG A 420 26.19 30.15 15.26
N ILE A 421 25.46 30.37 16.35
CA ILE A 421 26.04 30.50 17.70
C ILE A 421 26.68 29.17 18.14
N LEU A 422 26.01 28.03 17.90
CA LEU A 422 26.54 26.71 18.22
C LEU A 422 27.84 26.41 17.46
N ILE A 423 27.86 26.65 16.14
CA ILE A 423 29.07 26.48 15.31
C ILE A 423 30.21 27.33 15.83
N LYS A 424 29.97 28.61 16.14
CA LYS A 424 31.00 29.50 16.71
C LYS A 424 31.56 28.98 18.03
N ARG A 425 30.70 28.47 18.92
CA ARG A 425 31.12 27.85 20.19
C ARG A 425 32.00 26.63 19.96
N GLU A 426 31.63 25.78 19.02
CA GLU A 426 32.37 24.55 18.73
C GLU A 426 33.74 24.82 18.10
N ILE A 427 33.82 25.79 17.18
CA ILE A 427 35.10 26.27 16.62
C ILE A 427 35.99 26.82 17.74
N ARG A 428 35.44 27.59 18.69
CA ARG A 428 36.21 28.13 19.80
C ARG A 428 36.79 27.02 20.68
N LYS A 429 35.98 26.02 21.08
CA LYS A 429 36.46 24.84 21.82
C LYS A 429 37.58 24.11 21.08
N PHE A 430 37.41 23.89 19.77
CA PHE A 430 38.43 23.22 18.96
C PHE A 430 39.75 24.00 18.90
N ASN A 431 39.67 25.33 18.77
CA ASN A 431 40.86 26.20 18.81
C ASN A 431 41.54 26.19 20.17
N ASP A 432 40.77 26.17 21.26
CA ASP A 432 41.32 26.10 22.62
C ASP A 432 41.97 24.73 22.88
N GLN A 433 41.36 23.62 22.43
CA GLN A 433 41.99 22.30 22.45
C GLN A 433 43.30 22.27 21.67
N LYS A 434 43.35 22.88 20.47
CA LYS A 434 44.59 23.00 19.69
C LYS A 434 45.68 23.77 20.45
N LYS A 435 45.32 24.85 21.14
CA LYS A 435 46.27 25.62 21.96
C LYS A 435 46.83 24.76 23.10
N ILE A 436 45.97 24.01 23.80
CA ILE A 436 46.39 23.10 24.88
C ILE A 436 47.32 22.03 24.34
N ILE A 437 46.98 21.37 23.23
CA ILE A 437 47.83 20.34 22.60
C ILE A 437 49.18 20.94 22.20
N LYS A 438 49.20 22.15 21.62
CA LYS A 438 50.45 22.85 21.28
C LYS A 438 51.27 23.20 22.51
N ALA A 439 50.64 23.65 23.59
CA ALA A 439 51.31 23.94 24.86
C ALA A 439 51.92 22.68 25.50
N VAL A 440 51.20 21.56 25.51
CA VAL A 440 51.69 20.26 26.00
C VAL A 440 52.85 19.73 25.16
N LYS A 441 52.81 19.89 23.83
CA LYS A 441 53.95 19.53 22.96
C LYS A 441 55.19 20.38 23.27
N ASN A 442 55.00 21.69 23.46
CA ASN A 442 56.08 22.61 23.79
C ASN A 442 56.65 22.42 25.21
N SER A 443 55.85 21.96 26.17
CA SER A 443 56.33 21.63 27.52
C SER A 443 57.11 20.32 27.52
N LYS A 444 56.67 19.30 26.76
CA LYS A 444 57.43 18.04 26.59
C LYS A 444 58.78 18.28 25.92
N SER A 445 58.87 19.14 24.91
CA SER A 445 60.17 19.47 24.29
C SER A 445 61.09 20.28 25.20
N LYS A 446 60.54 21.08 26.13
CA LYS A 446 61.31 21.76 27.18
C LYS A 446 61.82 20.81 28.27
N ILE A 447 61.07 19.75 28.60
CA ILE A 447 61.51 18.73 29.58
C ILE A 447 62.66 17.92 28.99
N VAL A 448 62.53 17.44 27.75
CA VAL A 448 63.60 16.70 27.04
C VAL A 448 64.89 17.52 26.94
N LYS A 449 64.80 18.82 26.67
CA LYS A 449 65.99 19.71 26.65
C LYS A 449 66.59 19.97 28.04
N LYS A 450 65.79 19.89 29.10
CA LYS A 450 66.26 20.11 30.48
C LYS A 450 67.02 18.89 31.01
N ASP A 451 66.64 17.70 30.55
CA ASP A 451 67.35 16.45 30.85
C ASP A 451 68.67 16.35 30.05
N GLU A 452 68.76 16.96 28.86
CA GLU A 452 70.01 17.07 28.07
C GLU A 452 70.99 18.15 28.59
N GLU A 453 70.52 19.16 29.34
CA GLU A 453 71.35 20.22 29.94
C GLU A 453 71.77 19.93 31.39
N SER A 454 71.35 18.81 32.01
CA SER A 454 71.75 18.45 33.38
C SER A 454 72.95 17.51 33.50
N ASP A 455 73.57 17.09 32.38
CA ASP A 455 74.82 16.31 32.38
C ASP A 455 76.06 17.22 32.41
N PHE A 456 76.22 18.03 33.46
CA PHE A 456 77.54 18.60 33.78
C PHE A 456 77.58 19.06 35.25
N TYR A 457 77.86 18.14 36.17
CA TYR A 457 78.74 18.32 37.33
C TYR A 457 78.84 16.98 38.06
N VAL A 458 79.85 16.19 37.70
CA VAL A 458 80.34 15.09 38.56
C VAL A 458 81.11 15.76 39.69
N GLY A 459 80.44 15.96 40.82
CA GLY A 459 81.05 16.30 42.09
C GLY A 459 80.94 15.11 43.02
N GLU A 460 82.04 14.38 43.16
CA GLU A 460 82.29 13.45 44.26
C GLU A 460 81.93 14.10 45.60
N TYR A 461 81.25 13.40 46.50
CA TYR A 461 81.64 13.29 47.91
C TYR A 461 80.81 12.20 48.63
N GLU A 462 81.55 11.32 49.28
CA GLU A 462 81.14 10.28 50.23
C GLU A 462 80.57 10.89 51.52
N PHE A 463 79.41 10.39 51.99
CA PHE A 463 79.14 9.77 53.31
C PHE A 463 77.64 9.63 53.59
#